data_AF-A0A6I9MP06-F1
#
_entry.id   AF-A0A6I9MP06-F1
#
_cell.length_a   1.000
_cell.length_b   1.000
_cell.length_c   1.000
_cell.angle_alpha   90.00
_cell.angle_beta   90.00
_cell.angle_gamma   90.00
#
_symmetry.space_group_name_H-M   'P 1'
#
loop_
_entity.id
_entity.type
_entity.pdbx_description
1 polymer ?
#
loop_
_entity_poly.entity_id
_entity_poly.type
_entity_poly.pdbx_seq_one_letter_code
_entity_poly.pdbx_strand_id
1 'polypeptide(L)'
;MANQDAGNPSHASFENFVLAQTCKDVKHHFAVLCKQLNLNPKEFGSFYIRLKEKLNYWKAKALWKRLDQRAAHTDYQQGQVCTKNKCLVLGAGPCGLRTAIELALLGAQVLVLEKRESFSRNNVLHLWPYTICDLRSLGAKKFYGRFCTGSLDHISIRQLQLILLKVSLLLGVEVHTGVEFQGLVEPSGENGWMAKLQPGSHPASTFEFDVFISAGGGRFVPDGFRHKELRGKLAIGITTNFINRHTAEEAQVAEISGVARIYNQKFFQELHTEMGIDLENIVYYKDATHYFVMTAKKQSLLKKGVIKQPGPLAAAAANPM
;
A
#
# COMPACT_ATOMS: atom_id res chain seq x y z
N MET A 1 29.91 -22.89 26.01
CA MET A 1 30.36 -23.20 24.63
C MET A 1 29.94 -22.06 23.74
N ALA A 2 30.85 -21.10 23.54
CA ALA A 2 30.63 -19.92 22.71
C ALA A 2 31.15 -20.18 21.29
N ASN A 3 30.50 -19.53 20.32
CA ASN A 3 30.87 -19.39 18.90
C ASN A 3 30.74 -20.63 17.98
N GLN A 4 29.53 -20.80 17.42
CA GLN A 4 29.34 -21.32 16.05
C GLN A 4 28.31 -20.52 15.22
N ASP A 5 27.94 -19.30 15.62
CA ASP A 5 27.10 -18.41 14.80
C ASP A 5 27.98 -17.48 13.93
N ALA A 6 28.84 -18.07 13.10
CA ALA A 6 29.18 -17.41 11.84
C ALA A 6 27.92 -17.48 10.96
N GLY A 7 26.92 -16.66 11.32
CA GLY A 7 25.54 -16.80 10.88
C GLY A 7 25.45 -16.81 9.36
N ASN A 8 24.74 -17.81 8.81
CA ASN A 8 24.49 -17.95 7.37
C ASN A 8 24.15 -16.57 6.78
N PRO A 9 24.94 -16.04 5.82
CA PRO A 9 24.74 -14.70 5.28
C PRO A 9 23.32 -14.43 4.77
N SER A 10 22.62 -15.48 4.32
CA SER A 10 21.22 -15.40 3.91
C SER A 10 20.25 -15.09 5.05
N HIS A 11 20.55 -15.53 6.28
CA HIS A 11 19.74 -15.19 7.46
C HIS A 11 19.85 -13.70 7.78
N ALA A 12 21.06 -13.14 7.73
CA ALA A 12 21.28 -11.71 7.93
C ALA A 12 20.59 -10.87 6.83
N SER A 13 20.70 -11.27 5.56
CA SER A 13 20.01 -10.61 4.45
C SER A 13 18.49 -10.65 4.58
N PHE A 14 17.92 -11.77 5.02
CA PHE A 14 16.49 -11.86 5.30
C PHE A 14 16.06 -10.97 6.46
N GLU A 15 16.87 -10.87 7.52
CA GLU A 15 16.59 -9.94 8.63
C GLU A 15 16.63 -8.49 8.17
N ASN A 16 17.62 -8.10 7.37
CA ASN A 16 17.69 -6.77 6.77
C ASN A 16 16.48 -6.49 5.88
N PHE A 17 16.06 -7.46 5.06
CA PHE A 17 14.82 -7.38 4.27
C PHE A 17 13.57 -7.16 5.14
N VAL A 18 13.44 -7.92 6.23
CA VAL A 18 12.33 -7.80 7.18
C VAL A 18 12.33 -6.42 7.85
N LEU A 19 13.50 -5.91 8.24
CA LEU A 19 13.65 -4.65 8.98
C LEU A 19 13.62 -3.40 8.09
N ALA A 20 13.88 -3.54 6.79
CA ALA A 20 13.93 -2.43 5.84
C ALA A 20 12.69 -1.52 5.89
N GLN A 21 12.93 -0.20 5.92
CA GLN A 21 11.92 0.85 6.11
C GLN A 21 11.70 1.73 4.87
N THR A 22 12.37 1.41 3.76
CA THR A 22 12.22 2.09 2.47
C THR A 22 12.00 1.08 1.35
N CYS A 23 11.31 1.51 0.29
CA CYS A 23 11.08 0.65 -0.88
C CYS A 23 12.41 0.20 -1.51
N LYS A 24 13.38 1.13 -1.60
CA LYS A 24 14.73 0.87 -2.12
C LYS A 24 15.44 -0.23 -1.32
N ASP A 25 15.47 -0.11 0.01
CA ASP A 25 16.16 -1.07 0.86
C ASP A 25 15.49 -2.45 0.84
N VAL A 26 14.14 -2.49 0.83
CA VAL A 26 13.39 -3.74 0.68
C VAL A 26 13.79 -4.47 -0.60
N LYS A 27 13.77 -3.77 -1.74
CA LYS A 27 14.16 -4.36 -3.04
C LYS A 27 15.63 -4.77 -3.06
N HIS A 28 16.51 -3.94 -2.51
CA HIS A 28 17.95 -4.21 -2.46
C HIS A 28 18.26 -5.47 -1.63
N HIS A 29 17.79 -5.53 -0.38
CA HIS A 29 18.04 -6.68 0.49
C HIS A 29 17.38 -7.96 -0.03
N PHE A 30 16.22 -7.85 -0.68
CA PHE A 30 15.59 -8.98 -1.35
C PHE A 30 16.43 -9.52 -2.52
N ALA A 31 16.99 -8.64 -3.35
CA ALA A 31 17.88 -9.04 -4.44
C ALA A 31 19.17 -9.71 -3.93
N VAL A 32 19.76 -9.17 -2.86
CA VAL A 32 20.92 -9.78 -2.18
C VAL A 32 20.57 -11.15 -1.63
N LEU A 33 19.41 -11.30 -0.98
CA LEU A 33 18.92 -12.58 -0.48
C LEU A 33 18.74 -13.61 -1.60
N CYS A 34 18.09 -13.23 -2.70
CA CYS A 34 17.91 -14.11 -3.86
C CYS A 34 19.25 -14.57 -4.45
N LYS A 35 20.22 -13.66 -4.57
CA LYS A 35 21.57 -13.98 -5.04
C LYS A 35 22.28 -14.98 -4.12
N GLN A 36 22.23 -14.77 -2.81
CA GLN A 36 22.85 -15.66 -1.82
C GLN A 36 22.20 -17.06 -1.80
N LEU A 37 20.88 -17.13 -2.00
CA LEU A 37 20.14 -18.39 -2.08
C LEU A 37 20.18 -19.01 -3.49
N ASN A 38 20.82 -18.37 -4.45
CA ASN A 38 20.87 -18.80 -5.86
C ASN A 38 19.44 -19.06 -6.40
N LEU A 39 18.59 -18.06 -6.27
CA LEU A 39 17.19 -18.04 -6.70
C LEU A 39 16.99 -16.97 -7.77
N ASN A 40 16.22 -17.31 -8.81
CA ASN A 40 15.82 -16.40 -9.86
C ASN A 40 14.32 -16.07 -9.70
N PRO A 41 13.94 -14.83 -9.34
CA PRO A 41 12.53 -14.43 -9.22
C PRO A 41 11.72 -14.61 -10.51
N LYS A 42 12.36 -14.70 -11.68
CA LYS A 42 11.68 -14.98 -12.96
C LYS A 42 11.12 -16.40 -13.05
N GLU A 43 11.60 -17.33 -12.22
CA GLU A 43 11.08 -18.72 -12.12
C GLU A 43 9.86 -18.78 -11.19
N PHE A 44 8.88 -17.89 -11.45
CA PHE A 44 7.79 -17.55 -10.52
C PHE A 44 7.02 -18.77 -9.98
N GLY A 45 6.72 -19.76 -10.83
CA GLY A 45 5.90 -20.92 -10.44
C GLY A 45 6.50 -21.82 -9.35
N SER A 46 7.82 -21.81 -9.16
CA SER A 46 8.50 -22.58 -8.10
C SER A 46 9.24 -21.70 -7.09
N PHE A 47 9.25 -20.38 -7.30
CA PHE A 47 10.10 -19.44 -6.57
C PHE A 47 9.83 -19.48 -5.06
N TYR A 48 8.57 -19.32 -4.64
CA TYR A 48 8.20 -19.29 -3.22
C TYR A 48 8.55 -20.60 -2.50
N ILE A 49 8.29 -21.75 -3.14
CA ILE A 49 8.59 -23.07 -2.57
C ILE A 49 10.10 -23.20 -2.32
N ARG A 50 10.92 -22.91 -3.34
CA ARG A 50 12.38 -22.98 -3.25
C ARG A 50 12.96 -21.95 -2.27
N LEU A 51 12.38 -20.75 -2.20
CA LEU A 51 12.76 -19.73 -1.23
C LEU A 51 12.56 -20.24 0.20
N LYS A 52 11.38 -20.78 0.49
CA LYS A 52 11.05 -21.32 1.81
C LYS A 52 11.95 -22.50 2.19
N GLU A 53 12.20 -23.42 1.27
CA GLU A 53 13.09 -24.58 1.48
C GLU A 53 14.51 -24.15 1.82
N LYS A 54 15.08 -23.22 1.05
CA LYS A 54 16.44 -22.71 1.26
C LYS A 54 16.56 -21.78 2.47
N LEU A 55 15.48 -21.15 2.90
CA LEU A 55 15.42 -20.24 4.04
C LEU A 55 14.63 -20.86 5.22
N ASN A 56 14.91 -22.12 5.52
CA ASN A 56 14.28 -22.86 6.62
C ASN A 56 15.01 -22.65 7.95
N TYR A 57 14.80 -21.49 8.56
CA TYR A 57 15.39 -21.17 9.87
C TYR A 57 14.38 -20.53 10.84
N TRP A 58 14.70 -20.56 12.13
CA TRP A 58 13.74 -20.33 13.21
C TRP A 58 13.00 -18.98 13.14
N LYS A 59 13.66 -17.89 12.71
CA LYS A 59 13.01 -16.57 12.59
C LYS A 59 12.04 -16.48 11.41
N ALA A 60 12.16 -17.35 10.40
CA ALA A 60 11.30 -17.33 9.21
C ALA A 60 10.14 -18.33 9.27
N LYS A 61 10.27 -19.42 10.03
CA LYS A 61 9.24 -20.50 10.14
C LYS A 61 7.81 -19.98 10.40
N ALA A 62 7.65 -19.02 11.31
CA ALA A 62 6.33 -18.49 11.64
C ALA A 62 5.67 -17.71 10.48
N LEU A 63 6.49 -17.06 9.63
CA LEU A 63 6.01 -16.38 8.44
C LEU A 63 5.58 -17.39 7.38
N TRP A 64 6.41 -18.41 7.13
CA TRP A 64 6.11 -19.49 6.18
C TRP A 64 4.82 -20.22 6.54
N LYS A 65 4.63 -20.58 7.81
CA LYS A 65 3.38 -21.20 8.26
C LYS A 65 2.13 -20.38 7.92
N ARG A 66 2.22 -19.05 8.05
CA ARG A 66 1.10 -18.13 7.75
C ARG A 66 0.81 -18.04 6.26
N LEU A 67 1.84 -17.87 5.44
CA LEU A 67 1.70 -17.81 3.99
C LEU A 67 1.25 -19.16 3.41
N ASP A 68 1.79 -20.28 3.92
CA ASP A 68 1.36 -21.63 3.54
C ASP A 68 -0.10 -21.87 3.90
N GLN A 69 -0.55 -21.44 5.09
CA GLN A 69 -1.95 -21.56 5.50
C GLN A 69 -2.88 -20.75 4.58
N ARG A 70 -2.46 -19.57 4.12
CA ARG A 70 -3.21 -18.78 3.14
C ARG A 70 -3.24 -19.49 1.78
N ALA A 71 -2.08 -19.92 1.27
CA ALA A 71 -1.94 -20.58 -0.02
C ALA A 71 -2.68 -21.93 -0.10
N ALA A 72 -2.89 -22.60 1.04
CA ALA A 72 -3.64 -23.85 1.13
C ALA A 72 -5.16 -23.69 1.04
N HIS A 73 -5.69 -22.47 0.96
CA HIS A 73 -7.13 -22.26 0.78
C HIS A 73 -7.61 -22.91 -0.53
N THR A 74 -8.78 -23.54 -0.50
CA THR A 74 -9.32 -24.34 -1.61
C THR A 74 -9.47 -23.56 -2.90
N ASP A 75 -9.80 -22.27 -2.81
CA ASP A 75 -9.99 -21.38 -3.96
C ASP A 75 -8.72 -21.22 -4.80
N TYR A 76 -7.54 -21.38 -4.22
CA TYR A 76 -6.27 -21.30 -4.96
C TYR A 76 -5.91 -22.60 -5.68
N GLN A 77 -6.56 -23.73 -5.34
CA GLN A 77 -6.26 -25.06 -5.87
C GLN A 77 -4.75 -25.36 -5.94
N GLN A 78 -4.03 -25.08 -4.85
CA GLN A 78 -2.56 -25.24 -4.76
C GLN A 78 -1.80 -24.42 -5.82
N GLY A 79 -2.29 -23.22 -6.14
CA GLY A 79 -1.71 -22.33 -7.14
C GLY A 79 -1.84 -22.81 -8.57
N GLN A 80 -2.82 -23.67 -8.88
CA GLN A 80 -2.99 -24.23 -10.22
C GLN A 80 -4.01 -23.47 -11.08
N VAL A 81 -4.81 -22.58 -10.49
CA VAL A 81 -5.95 -21.93 -11.16
C VAL A 81 -5.52 -21.03 -12.33
N CYS A 82 -4.49 -20.21 -12.14
CA CYS A 82 -4.07 -19.18 -13.09
C CYS A 82 -2.66 -19.40 -13.66
N THR A 83 -2.15 -20.63 -13.69
CA THR A 83 -0.77 -20.96 -14.10
C THR A 83 -0.39 -20.52 -15.51
N LYS A 84 -1.38 -20.33 -16.39
CA LYS A 84 -1.19 -19.87 -17.78
C LYS A 84 -1.34 -18.36 -17.94
N ASN A 85 -1.81 -17.65 -16.92
CA ASN A 85 -2.12 -16.22 -17.00
C ASN A 85 -0.89 -15.38 -16.65
N LYS A 86 -0.70 -14.33 -17.45
CA LYS A 86 0.27 -13.26 -17.23
C LYS A 86 -0.50 -11.98 -16.92
N CYS A 87 -0.25 -11.44 -15.73
CA CYS A 87 -0.99 -10.32 -15.17
C CYS A 87 -0.09 -9.09 -15.04
N LEU A 88 -0.51 -7.98 -15.65
CA LEU A 88 0.06 -6.66 -15.39
C LEU A 88 -0.82 -5.89 -14.39
N VAL A 89 -0.25 -5.53 -13.25
CA VAL A 89 -0.89 -4.69 -12.23
C VAL A 89 -0.27 -3.30 -12.25
N LEU A 90 -1.08 -2.27 -12.49
CA LEU A 90 -0.64 -0.89 -12.49
C LEU A 90 -0.80 -0.26 -11.10
N GLY A 91 0.32 0.08 -10.45
CA GLY A 91 0.41 0.82 -9.20
C GLY A 91 0.76 -0.06 -7.99
N ALA A 92 1.83 0.30 -7.27
CA ALA A 92 2.25 -0.35 -6.03
C ALA A 92 1.62 0.33 -4.80
N GLY A 93 0.37 0.80 -4.92
CA GLY A 93 -0.45 1.20 -3.78
C GLY A 93 -0.91 -0.03 -2.97
N PRO A 94 -1.53 0.17 -1.78
CA PRO A 94 -2.04 -0.94 -0.99
C PRO A 94 -2.95 -1.89 -1.77
N CYS A 95 -3.90 -1.36 -2.54
CA CYS A 95 -4.82 -2.18 -3.34
C CYS A 95 -4.08 -2.98 -4.43
N GLY A 96 -3.20 -2.34 -5.21
CA GLY A 96 -2.47 -3.02 -6.29
C GLY A 96 -1.57 -4.14 -5.77
N LEU A 97 -0.79 -3.89 -4.71
CA LEU A 97 0.05 -4.93 -4.08
C LEU A 97 -0.81 -6.04 -3.47
N ARG A 98 -1.94 -5.70 -2.84
CA ARG A 98 -2.86 -6.70 -2.28
C ARG A 98 -3.46 -7.58 -3.36
N THR A 99 -3.85 -7.03 -4.51
CA THR A 99 -4.33 -7.78 -5.67
C THR A 99 -3.23 -8.65 -6.27
N ALA A 100 -2.00 -8.13 -6.39
CA ALA A 100 -0.86 -8.89 -6.88
C ALA A 100 -0.57 -10.13 -6.03
N ILE A 101 -0.73 -10.03 -4.70
CA ILE A 101 -0.62 -11.17 -3.78
C ILE A 101 -1.66 -12.26 -4.10
N GLU A 102 -2.93 -11.92 -4.30
CA GLU A 102 -3.96 -12.94 -4.62
C GLU A 102 -3.69 -13.58 -5.99
N LEU A 103 -3.30 -12.79 -7.00
CA LEU A 103 -2.95 -13.32 -8.31
C LEU A 103 -1.77 -14.29 -8.26
N ALA A 104 -0.75 -13.98 -7.44
CA ALA A 104 0.38 -14.88 -7.22
C ALA A 104 -0.05 -16.18 -6.51
N LEU A 105 -0.94 -16.08 -5.51
CA LEU A 105 -1.49 -17.25 -4.82
C LEU A 105 -2.34 -18.15 -5.74
N LEU A 106 -3.03 -17.55 -6.73
CA LEU A 106 -3.73 -18.30 -7.79
C LEU A 106 -2.78 -18.98 -8.79
N GLY A 107 -1.48 -18.65 -8.77
CA GLY A 107 -0.45 -19.23 -9.64
C GLY A 107 -0.10 -18.41 -10.88
N ALA A 108 -0.62 -17.19 -11.02
CA ALA A 108 -0.34 -16.34 -12.19
C ALA A 108 1.09 -15.79 -12.18
N GLN A 109 1.62 -15.47 -13.36
CA GLN A 109 2.81 -14.64 -13.49
C GLN A 109 2.41 -13.17 -13.29
N VAL A 110 2.90 -12.52 -12.24
CA VAL A 110 2.45 -11.17 -11.89
C VAL A 110 3.58 -10.15 -12.00
N LEU A 111 3.34 -9.11 -12.78
CA LEU A 111 4.18 -7.93 -12.94
C LEU A 111 3.46 -6.70 -12.36
N VAL A 112 4.11 -5.96 -11.46
CA VAL A 112 3.62 -4.70 -10.91
C VAL A 112 4.49 -3.54 -11.42
N LEU A 113 3.85 -2.51 -11.99
CA LEU A 113 4.52 -1.27 -12.39
C LEU A 113 4.12 -0.11 -11.48
N GLU A 114 5.08 0.57 -10.90
CA GLU A 114 4.88 1.80 -10.11
C GLU A 114 5.73 2.94 -10.65
N LYS A 115 5.07 4.06 -10.94
CA LYS A 115 5.75 5.25 -11.47
C LYS A 115 6.69 5.91 -10.47
N ARG A 116 6.42 5.81 -9.16
CA ARG A 116 7.24 6.41 -8.11
C ARG A 116 8.39 5.47 -7.72
N GLU A 117 9.48 6.07 -7.27
CA GLU A 117 10.62 5.31 -6.73
C GLU A 117 10.49 4.99 -5.24
N SER A 118 9.62 5.69 -4.52
CA SER A 118 9.52 5.61 -3.07
C SER A 118 8.09 5.67 -2.54
N PHE A 119 7.91 5.13 -1.33
CA PHE A 119 6.67 5.20 -0.56
C PHE A 119 6.77 6.34 0.46
N SER A 120 6.17 7.48 0.14
CA SER A 120 6.36 8.74 0.88
C SER A 120 5.13 9.24 1.64
N ARG A 121 3.98 8.57 1.53
CA ARG A 121 2.72 9.02 2.14
C ARG A 121 2.63 8.62 3.61
N ASN A 122 2.66 9.61 4.50
CA ASN A 122 2.58 9.41 5.96
C ASN A 122 1.14 9.33 6.48
N ASN A 123 0.15 9.84 5.73
CA ASN A 123 -1.25 9.80 6.14
C ASN A 123 -1.68 8.39 6.56
N VAL A 124 -2.58 8.35 7.53
CA VAL A 124 -2.97 7.14 8.24
C VAL A 124 -4.34 6.65 7.74
N LEU A 125 -4.44 5.35 7.49
CA LEU A 125 -5.65 4.67 7.07
C LEU A 125 -6.24 3.91 8.25
N HIS A 126 -7.53 4.11 8.50
CA HIS A 126 -8.31 3.22 9.35
C HIS A 126 -8.46 1.84 8.67
N LEU A 127 -8.46 0.79 9.47
CA LEU A 127 -8.55 -0.61 9.07
C LEU A 127 -9.77 -1.25 9.74
N TRP A 128 -10.64 -1.84 8.93
CA TRP A 128 -11.73 -2.63 9.47
C TRP A 128 -11.20 -3.94 10.08
N PRO A 129 -11.95 -4.59 11.00
CA PRO A 129 -11.52 -5.82 11.65
C PRO A 129 -11.07 -6.91 10.67
N TYR A 130 -11.80 -7.09 9.55
CA TYR A 130 -11.44 -8.09 8.55
C TYR A 130 -10.09 -7.78 7.87
N THR A 131 -9.80 -6.50 7.60
CA THR A 131 -8.53 -6.06 6.99
C THR A 131 -7.37 -6.28 7.94
N ILE A 132 -7.57 -6.04 9.25
CA ILE A 132 -6.58 -6.36 10.28
C ILE A 132 -6.31 -7.87 10.30
N CYS A 133 -7.35 -8.71 10.27
CA CYS A 133 -7.23 -10.17 10.22
C CYS A 133 -6.50 -10.63 8.96
N ASP A 134 -6.85 -10.09 7.79
CA ASP A 134 -6.20 -10.39 6.51
C ASP A 134 -4.70 -10.09 6.56
N LEU A 135 -4.32 -8.87 6.95
CA LEU A 135 -2.91 -8.47 7.05
C LEU A 135 -2.14 -9.28 8.11
N ARG A 136 -2.77 -9.62 9.25
CA ARG A 136 -2.17 -10.53 10.25
C ARG A 136 -1.93 -11.92 9.66
N SER A 137 -2.85 -12.42 8.82
CA SER A 137 -2.72 -13.71 8.13
C SER A 137 -1.58 -13.70 7.09
N LEU A 138 -1.26 -12.53 6.51
CA LEU A 138 -0.10 -12.35 5.63
C LEU A 138 1.21 -12.08 6.38
N GLY A 139 1.21 -12.15 7.71
CA GLY A 139 2.40 -11.96 8.52
C GLY A 139 2.79 -10.51 8.79
N ALA A 140 1.87 -9.54 8.68
CA ALA A 140 2.15 -8.11 8.88
C ALA A 140 2.96 -7.81 10.15
N LYS A 141 2.67 -8.49 11.28
CA LYS A 141 3.39 -8.29 12.55
C LYS A 141 4.87 -8.68 12.49
N LYS A 142 5.27 -9.55 11.56
CA LYS A 142 6.69 -9.88 11.30
C LYS A 142 7.43 -8.71 10.66
N PHE A 143 6.78 -8.01 9.75
CA PHE A 143 7.37 -6.90 8.99
C PHE A 143 7.22 -5.55 9.67
N TYR A 144 6.22 -5.42 10.54
CA TYR A 144 5.94 -4.22 11.33
C TYR A 144 5.45 -4.63 12.72
N GLY A 145 6.35 -4.67 13.71
CA GLY A 145 6.06 -5.18 15.05
C GLY A 145 4.96 -4.41 15.80
N ARG A 146 4.73 -3.14 15.44
CA ARG A 146 3.67 -2.28 15.98
C ARG A 146 2.31 -2.47 15.29
N PHE A 147 2.22 -3.32 14.28
CA PHE A 147 0.99 -3.51 13.51
C PHE A 147 -0.19 -3.91 14.40
N CYS A 148 -1.16 -2.98 14.54
CA CYS A 148 -2.39 -3.16 15.30
C CYS A 148 -2.15 -3.82 16.68
N THR A 149 -1.17 -3.31 17.44
CA THR A 149 -0.91 -3.73 18.82
C THR A 149 -1.92 -3.08 19.76
N GLY A 150 -2.47 -3.85 20.70
CA GLY A 150 -3.53 -3.36 21.59
C GLY A 150 -4.83 -3.10 20.81
N SER A 151 -5.41 -1.92 21.00
CA SER A 151 -6.64 -1.46 20.34
C SER A 151 -6.40 -0.67 19.05
N LEU A 152 -5.15 -0.57 18.57
CA LEU A 152 -4.83 0.18 17.34
C LEU A 152 -5.47 -0.48 16.11
N ASP A 153 -6.21 0.32 15.34
CA ASP A 153 -6.98 -0.12 14.16
C ASP A 153 -6.61 0.67 12.89
N HIS A 154 -5.39 1.21 12.84
CA HIS A 154 -4.93 2.03 11.73
C HIS A 154 -3.46 1.81 11.37
N ILE A 155 -3.06 2.29 10.20
CA ILE A 155 -1.69 2.20 9.70
C ILE A 155 -1.38 3.34 8.71
N SER A 156 -0.17 3.92 8.77
CA SER A 156 0.29 4.82 7.72
C SER A 156 0.40 4.14 6.34
N ILE A 157 0.02 4.87 5.28
CA ILE A 157 -0.03 4.33 3.91
C ILE A 157 1.31 3.70 3.52
N ARG A 158 2.44 4.39 3.77
CA ARG A 158 3.77 3.87 3.43
C ARG A 158 4.11 2.57 4.16
N GLN A 159 3.71 2.39 5.41
CA GLN A 159 3.98 1.16 6.17
C GLN A 159 3.17 0.00 5.61
N LEU A 160 1.90 0.23 5.26
CA LEU A 160 1.07 -0.76 4.58
C LEU A 160 1.67 -1.18 3.23
N GLN A 161 2.17 -0.22 2.44
CA GLN A 161 2.85 -0.51 1.18
C GLN A 161 4.12 -1.35 1.39
N LEU A 162 4.92 -1.08 2.43
CA LEU A 162 6.13 -1.87 2.73
C LEU A 162 5.81 -3.31 3.14
N ILE A 163 4.78 -3.50 3.97
CA ILE A 163 4.33 -4.84 4.36
C ILE A 163 3.91 -5.64 3.12
N LEU A 164 3.03 -5.07 2.29
CA LEU A 164 2.51 -5.75 1.11
C LEU A 164 3.58 -5.96 0.03
N LEU A 165 4.53 -5.02 -0.12
CA LEU A 165 5.67 -5.20 -1.02
C LEU A 165 6.53 -6.39 -0.59
N LYS A 166 6.83 -6.52 0.71
CA LYS A 166 7.60 -7.66 1.23
C LYS A 166 6.89 -8.97 0.95
N VAL A 167 5.59 -9.05 1.20
CA VAL A 167 4.80 -10.26 0.89
C VAL A 167 4.77 -10.55 -0.62
N SER A 168 4.55 -9.54 -1.45
CA SER A 168 4.53 -9.68 -2.91
C SER A 168 5.85 -10.27 -3.44
N LEU A 169 6.99 -9.72 -3.00
CA LEU A 169 8.32 -10.19 -3.39
C LEU A 169 8.56 -11.65 -2.96
N LEU A 170 8.18 -12.01 -1.73
CA LEU A 170 8.32 -13.38 -1.22
C LEU A 170 7.51 -14.39 -2.04
N LEU A 171 6.35 -13.98 -2.57
CA LEU A 171 5.50 -14.80 -3.43
C LEU A 171 5.92 -14.79 -4.92
N GLY A 172 7.04 -14.15 -5.27
CA GLY A 172 7.57 -14.13 -6.63
C GLY A 172 6.93 -13.09 -7.55
N VAL A 173 6.20 -12.11 -7.01
CA VAL A 173 5.69 -10.97 -7.79
C VAL A 173 6.87 -10.10 -8.24
N GLU A 174 6.94 -9.80 -9.53
CA GLU A 174 7.93 -8.89 -10.09
C GLU A 174 7.46 -7.44 -9.93
N VAL A 175 8.24 -6.59 -9.25
CA VAL A 175 7.84 -5.20 -8.94
C VAL A 175 8.87 -4.18 -9.46
N HIS A 176 8.47 -3.39 -10.46
CA HIS A 176 9.26 -2.29 -10.99
C HIS A 176 8.76 -0.94 -10.48
N THR A 177 9.70 -0.09 -10.09
CA THR A 177 9.47 1.24 -9.52
C THR A 177 10.20 2.27 -10.36
N GLY A 178 9.70 3.50 -10.44
CA GLY A 178 10.26 4.51 -11.35
C GLY A 178 9.90 4.25 -12.82
N VAL A 179 8.84 3.48 -13.08
CA VAL A 179 8.40 3.11 -14.43
C VAL A 179 6.97 3.57 -14.61
N GLU A 180 6.75 4.51 -15.51
CA GLU A 180 5.43 5.04 -15.81
C GLU A 180 4.77 4.27 -16.95
N PHE A 181 3.54 3.84 -16.74
CA PHE A 181 2.68 3.30 -17.79
C PHE A 181 2.06 4.46 -18.57
N GLN A 182 2.19 4.45 -19.90
CA GLN A 182 1.67 5.47 -20.80
C GLN A 182 0.52 5.00 -21.67
N GLY A 183 0.26 3.69 -21.72
CA GLY A 183 -0.81 3.13 -22.54
C GLY A 183 -0.60 1.65 -22.85
N LEU A 184 -1.59 1.06 -23.49
CA LEU A 184 -1.51 -0.31 -24.01
C LEU A 184 -0.90 -0.28 -25.42
N VAL A 185 -0.19 -1.34 -25.76
CA VAL A 185 0.23 -1.66 -27.13
C VAL A 185 -0.61 -2.83 -27.57
N GLU A 186 -1.39 -2.64 -28.64
CA GLU A 186 -2.26 -3.68 -29.19
C GLU A 186 -1.43 -4.85 -29.76
N PRO A 187 -1.96 -6.09 -29.72
CA PRO A 187 -1.32 -7.25 -30.32
C PRO A 187 -1.01 -7.03 -31.79
N SER A 188 0.16 -7.47 -32.25
CA SER A 188 0.56 -7.41 -33.66
C SER A 188 1.44 -8.59 -34.03
N GLY A 189 1.14 -9.24 -35.16
CA GLY A 189 1.81 -10.47 -35.57
C GLY A 189 1.63 -11.58 -34.54
N GLU A 190 2.75 -12.09 -34.00
CA GLU A 190 2.78 -13.13 -32.95
C GLU A 190 2.75 -12.57 -31.53
N ASN A 191 2.88 -11.24 -31.35
CA ASN A 191 2.94 -10.62 -30.02
C ASN A 191 1.54 -10.37 -29.44
N GLY A 192 1.34 -10.69 -28.16
CA GLY A 192 0.16 -10.33 -27.39
C GLY A 192 0.11 -8.87 -26.93
N TRP A 193 -0.78 -8.57 -25.97
CA TRP A 193 -0.89 -7.24 -25.40
C TRP A 193 0.34 -6.87 -24.58
N MET A 194 0.84 -5.66 -24.79
CA MET A 194 2.00 -5.12 -24.06
C MET A 194 1.70 -3.72 -23.49
N ALA A 195 2.63 -3.18 -22.72
CA ALA A 195 2.52 -1.85 -22.13
C ALA A 195 3.53 -0.89 -22.75
N LYS A 196 3.07 0.31 -23.12
CA LYS A 196 3.94 1.44 -23.45
C LYS A 196 4.45 2.06 -22.15
N LEU A 197 5.76 2.08 -21.97
CA LEU A 197 6.40 2.50 -20.72
C LEU A 197 7.28 3.73 -20.90
N GLN A 198 7.51 4.45 -19.80
CA GLN A 198 8.55 5.47 -19.67
C GLN A 198 9.46 5.12 -18.48
N PRO A 199 10.78 4.90 -18.71
CA PRO A 199 11.47 4.93 -20.01
C PRO A 199 11.09 3.75 -20.91
N GLY A 200 10.98 3.99 -22.22
CA GLY A 200 10.58 2.97 -23.20
C GLY A 200 11.56 1.81 -23.35
N SER A 201 12.83 2.01 -22.99
CA SER A 201 13.87 0.96 -22.99
C SER A 201 13.79 0.00 -21.80
N HIS A 202 12.83 0.17 -20.90
CA HIS A 202 12.70 -0.68 -19.73
C HIS A 202 12.37 -2.13 -20.14
N PRO A 203 13.01 -3.18 -19.59
CA PRO A 203 12.80 -4.57 -20.02
C PRO A 203 11.35 -5.07 -19.90
N ALA A 204 10.58 -4.49 -18.98
CA ALA A 204 9.15 -4.80 -18.84
C ALA A 204 8.29 -4.36 -20.04
N SER A 205 8.83 -3.58 -20.99
CA SER A 205 8.11 -3.15 -22.20
C SER A 205 7.79 -4.32 -23.14
N THR A 206 8.58 -5.39 -23.09
CA THR A 206 8.36 -6.63 -23.87
C THR A 206 7.57 -7.68 -23.09
N PHE A 207 7.01 -7.32 -21.93
CA PHE A 207 6.19 -8.24 -21.16
C PHE A 207 4.79 -8.31 -21.77
N GLU A 208 4.47 -9.46 -22.36
CA GLU A 208 3.13 -9.76 -22.85
C GLU A 208 2.23 -10.24 -21.72
N PHE A 209 1.00 -9.72 -21.65
CA PHE A 209 0.01 -10.08 -20.64
C PHE A 209 -1.38 -10.29 -21.23
N ASP A 210 -2.16 -11.15 -20.59
CA ASP A 210 -3.56 -11.42 -20.93
C ASP A 210 -4.53 -10.82 -19.89
N VAL A 211 -4.02 -10.39 -18.73
CA VAL A 211 -4.80 -9.73 -17.68
C VAL A 211 -4.17 -8.38 -17.33
N PHE A 212 -4.96 -7.31 -17.40
CA PHE A 212 -4.55 -5.97 -16.96
C PHE A 212 -5.42 -5.50 -15.78
N ILE A 213 -4.77 -5.17 -14.66
CA ILE A 213 -5.42 -4.65 -13.46
C ILE A 213 -4.95 -3.22 -13.22
N SER A 214 -5.87 -2.25 -13.34
CA SER A 214 -5.57 -0.86 -13.00
C SER A 214 -5.83 -0.58 -11.52
N ALA A 215 -4.75 -0.36 -10.77
CA ALA A 215 -4.76 0.13 -9.38
C ALA A 215 -4.00 1.47 -9.25
N GLY A 216 -4.00 2.29 -10.31
CA GLY A 216 -3.27 3.56 -10.43
C GLY A 216 -3.76 4.71 -9.53
N GLY A 217 -4.81 4.47 -8.73
CA GLY A 217 -5.44 5.45 -7.85
C GLY A 217 -6.42 6.37 -8.58
N GLY A 218 -7.07 7.27 -7.83
CA GLY A 218 -8.23 8.05 -8.33
C GLY A 218 -7.98 9.08 -9.44
N ARG A 219 -6.77 9.15 -10.00
CA ARG A 219 -6.44 10.06 -11.11
C ARG A 219 -6.14 9.35 -12.42
N PHE A 220 -6.15 8.03 -12.43
CA PHE A 220 -5.90 7.25 -13.64
C PHE A 220 -7.03 6.24 -13.84
N VAL A 221 -7.68 6.33 -14.98
CA VAL A 221 -8.72 5.41 -15.43
C VAL A 221 -8.31 4.99 -16.84
N PRO A 222 -8.15 3.68 -17.12
CA PRO A 222 -7.82 3.23 -18.47
C PRO A 222 -8.91 3.64 -19.47
N ASP A 223 -8.51 3.80 -20.73
CA ASP A 223 -9.46 4.08 -21.81
C ASP A 223 -10.55 3.00 -21.89
N GLY A 224 -11.76 3.40 -22.25
CA GLY A 224 -12.95 2.53 -22.29
C GLY A 224 -13.73 2.45 -20.97
N PHE A 225 -13.17 2.89 -19.83
CA PHE A 225 -13.88 2.94 -18.56
C PHE A 225 -14.55 4.30 -18.33
N ARG A 226 -15.85 4.30 -18.04
CA ARG A 226 -16.61 5.51 -17.69
C ARG A 226 -16.52 5.80 -16.20
N HIS A 227 -16.18 7.03 -15.84
CA HIS A 227 -16.21 7.51 -14.45
C HIS A 227 -17.54 8.22 -14.17
N LYS A 228 -18.23 7.83 -13.09
CA LYS A 228 -19.41 8.54 -12.60
C LYS A 228 -18.98 9.56 -11.55
N GLU A 229 -19.16 10.84 -11.84
CA GLU A 229 -18.88 11.92 -10.90
C GLU A 229 -20.19 12.41 -10.27
N LEU A 230 -20.29 12.34 -8.94
CA LEU A 230 -21.38 12.94 -8.17
C LEU A 230 -20.82 14.12 -7.36
N ARG A 231 -21.34 15.31 -7.62
CA ARG A 231 -20.94 16.52 -6.89
C ARG A 231 -21.90 16.77 -5.74
N GLY A 232 -21.39 16.59 -4.52
CA GLY A 232 -22.09 16.96 -3.30
C GLY A 232 -21.87 18.42 -2.90
N LYS A 233 -22.19 18.74 -1.64
CA LYS A 233 -21.81 20.01 -1.02
C LYS A 233 -20.29 20.15 -1.01
N LEU A 234 -19.81 21.39 -1.10
CA LEU A 234 -18.39 21.68 -0.99
C LEU A 234 -17.86 21.21 0.37
N ALA A 235 -16.87 20.33 0.34
CA ALA A 235 -16.14 19.86 1.53
C ALA A 235 -14.63 19.97 1.26
N ILE A 236 -13.89 20.57 2.20
CA ILE A 236 -12.44 20.75 2.08
C ILE A 236 -11.77 19.97 3.22
N GLY A 237 -11.16 18.84 2.87
CA GLY A 237 -10.37 18.03 3.77
C GLY A 237 -8.94 18.55 3.92
N ILE A 238 -8.45 18.63 5.15
CA ILE A 238 -7.07 18.98 5.49
C ILE A 238 -6.47 17.82 6.28
N THR A 239 -5.30 17.36 5.86
CA THR A 239 -4.52 16.35 6.60
C THR A 239 -3.21 16.95 7.06
N THR A 240 -2.81 16.70 8.31
CA THR A 240 -1.51 17.10 8.84
C THR A 240 -0.87 15.93 9.60
N ASN A 241 0.45 15.90 9.60
CA ASN A 241 1.25 14.90 10.31
C ASN A 241 2.30 15.65 11.14
N PHE A 242 2.25 15.51 12.46
CA PHE A 242 3.29 16.03 13.36
C PHE A 242 4.23 14.90 13.80
N ILE A 243 5.46 15.25 14.14
CA ILE A 243 6.45 14.30 14.66
C ILE A 243 5.92 13.71 15.97
N ASN A 244 5.86 12.37 16.06
CA ASN A 244 5.59 11.64 17.29
C ASN A 244 6.94 11.18 17.86
N ARG A 245 7.35 11.73 19.02
CA ARG A 245 8.63 11.36 19.66
C ARG A 245 8.51 10.13 20.55
N HIS A 246 7.29 9.60 20.72
CA HIS A 246 6.98 8.47 21.56
C HIS A 246 7.31 8.70 23.04
N THR A 247 7.14 9.93 23.55
CA THR A 247 7.26 10.19 24.99
C THR A 247 6.10 9.59 25.77
N ALA A 248 6.24 9.47 27.09
CA ALA A 248 5.18 8.97 27.95
C ALA A 248 3.94 9.88 27.88
N GLU A 249 4.13 11.19 27.82
CA GLU A 249 3.07 12.20 27.73
C GLU A 249 2.32 12.09 26.40
N GLU A 250 3.03 11.99 25.28
CA GLU A 250 2.42 11.77 23.96
C GLU A 250 1.61 10.46 23.95
N ALA A 251 2.08 9.41 24.64
CA ALA A 251 1.40 8.13 24.74
C ALA A 251 0.07 8.18 25.54
N GLN A 252 -0.10 9.11 26.49
CA GLN A 252 -1.34 9.26 27.26
C GLN A 252 -2.44 10.02 26.52
N VAL A 253 -2.13 10.81 25.50
CA VAL A 253 -3.14 11.59 24.76
C VAL A 253 -4.11 10.67 24.01
N ALA A 254 -5.40 10.72 24.34
CA ALA A 254 -6.40 9.88 23.70
C ALA A 254 -6.56 10.21 22.20
N GLU A 255 -6.84 9.18 21.39
CA GLU A 255 -7.20 9.34 19.99
C GLU A 255 -8.62 9.87 19.81
N ILE A 256 -8.90 10.42 18.62
CA ILE A 256 -10.22 10.91 18.25
C ILE A 256 -10.70 10.09 17.05
N SER A 257 -11.46 9.03 17.32
CA SER A 257 -12.05 8.14 16.31
C SER A 257 -13.30 8.77 15.67
N GLY A 258 -13.09 9.77 14.81
CA GLY A 258 -14.16 10.31 13.96
C GLY A 258 -15.22 11.10 14.72
N VAL A 259 -14.81 12.12 15.45
CA VAL A 259 -15.76 13.05 16.06
C VAL A 259 -16.35 13.95 14.97
N ALA A 260 -17.64 13.75 14.69
CA ALA A 260 -18.43 14.60 13.82
C ALA A 260 -19.17 15.68 14.62
N ARG A 261 -19.37 16.85 14.01
CA ARG A 261 -20.05 17.99 14.64
C ARG A 261 -21.45 17.67 15.13
N ILE A 262 -22.14 16.77 14.46
CA ILE A 262 -23.50 16.35 14.82
C ILE A 262 -23.54 15.80 16.25
N TYR A 263 -22.50 15.08 16.68
CA TYR A 263 -22.46 14.41 17.99
C TYR A 263 -21.79 15.26 19.08
N ASN A 264 -20.79 16.08 18.73
CA ASN A 264 -20.02 16.89 19.69
C ASN A 264 -20.13 18.39 19.43
N GLN A 265 -21.36 18.91 19.37
CA GLN A 265 -21.63 20.30 19.01
C GLN A 265 -20.92 21.30 19.92
N LYS A 266 -20.87 21.04 21.24
CA LYS A 266 -20.21 21.91 22.22
C LYS A 266 -18.72 22.12 21.90
N PHE A 267 -17.98 21.04 21.65
CA PHE A 267 -16.56 21.09 21.28
C PHE A 267 -16.32 21.94 20.02
N PHE A 268 -17.11 21.74 18.96
CA PHE A 268 -16.93 22.52 17.72
C PHE A 268 -17.36 23.99 17.88
N GLN A 269 -18.33 24.27 18.75
CA GLN A 269 -18.75 25.64 19.03
C GLN A 269 -17.68 26.39 19.83
N GLU A 270 -17.07 25.74 20.83
CA GLU A 270 -15.94 26.27 21.60
C GLU A 270 -14.73 26.51 20.69
N LEU A 271 -14.35 25.52 19.86
CA LEU A 271 -13.27 25.68 18.87
C LEU A 271 -13.51 26.87 17.93
N HIS A 272 -14.76 27.07 17.50
CA HIS A 272 -15.11 28.21 16.66
C HIS A 272 -15.04 29.54 17.42
N THR A 273 -15.54 29.58 18.65
CA THR A 273 -15.65 30.80 19.45
C THR A 273 -14.28 31.27 19.92
N GLU A 274 -13.44 30.36 20.39
CA GLU A 274 -12.11 30.66 20.94
C GLU A 274 -11.06 30.83 19.84
N MET A 275 -11.06 29.93 18.85
CA MET A 275 -10.00 29.89 17.84
C MET A 275 -10.42 30.43 16.48
N GLY A 276 -11.71 30.73 16.25
CA GLY A 276 -12.21 31.17 14.93
C GLY A 276 -12.14 30.09 13.84
N ILE A 277 -12.04 28.81 14.24
CA ILE A 277 -11.90 27.67 13.32
C ILE A 277 -13.24 26.94 13.24
N ASP A 278 -13.81 26.83 12.03
CA ASP A 278 -15.10 26.16 11.80
C ASP A 278 -14.91 24.82 11.07
N LEU A 279 -15.09 23.71 11.80
CA LEU A 279 -14.96 22.34 11.30
C LEU A 279 -16.30 21.59 11.29
N GLU A 280 -16.39 20.60 10.40
CA GLU A 280 -17.49 19.63 10.34
C GLU A 280 -17.12 18.31 11.04
N ASN A 281 -15.85 17.92 10.99
CA ASN A 281 -15.29 16.76 11.67
C ASN A 281 -13.79 16.94 11.93
N ILE A 282 -13.28 16.18 12.90
CA ILE A 282 -11.85 16.00 13.13
C ILE A 282 -11.58 14.57 13.60
N VAL A 283 -10.48 13.99 13.10
CA VAL A 283 -9.95 12.69 13.48
C VAL A 283 -8.51 12.89 13.91
N TYR A 284 -8.09 12.15 14.94
CA TYR A 284 -6.71 12.08 15.37
C TYR A 284 -6.32 10.62 15.56
N TYR A 285 -5.29 10.19 14.83
CA TYR A 285 -4.62 8.90 15.01
C TYR A 285 -3.18 9.10 15.46
N LYS A 286 -2.77 8.30 16.45
CA LYS A 286 -1.41 8.26 16.97
C LYS A 286 -0.68 7.08 16.34
N ASP A 287 -0.03 7.33 15.21
CA ASP A 287 0.74 6.33 14.46
C ASP A 287 2.24 6.67 14.53
N ALA A 288 3.01 6.35 13.48
CA ALA A 288 4.39 6.83 13.31
C ALA A 288 4.51 8.37 13.33
N THR A 289 3.38 9.06 13.15
CA THR A 289 3.21 10.50 13.30
C THR A 289 1.91 10.77 14.05
N HIS A 290 1.76 11.95 14.64
CA HIS A 290 0.45 12.43 15.08
C HIS A 290 -0.31 12.91 13.86
N TYR A 291 -1.21 12.06 13.37
CA TYR A 291 -1.98 12.31 12.16
C TYR A 291 -3.33 12.92 12.50
N PHE A 292 -3.65 14.05 11.86
CA PHE A 292 -4.98 14.64 11.91
C PHE A 292 -5.57 14.71 10.52
N VAL A 293 -6.86 14.42 10.42
CA VAL A 293 -7.68 14.79 9.26
C VAL A 293 -8.93 15.52 9.73
N MET A 294 -9.26 16.62 9.05
CA MET A 294 -10.39 17.46 9.41
C MET A 294 -11.06 18.01 8.16
N THR A 295 -12.36 18.26 8.26
CA THR A 295 -13.13 18.92 7.19
C THR A 295 -13.46 20.34 7.65
N ALA A 296 -12.90 21.33 6.96
CA ALA A 296 -13.05 22.74 7.31
C ALA A 296 -14.03 23.44 6.37
N LYS A 297 -14.84 24.36 6.92
CA LYS A 297 -15.73 25.17 6.08
C LYS A 297 -14.93 26.22 5.32
N LYS A 298 -15.25 26.40 4.03
CA LYS A 298 -14.60 27.41 3.15
C LYS A 298 -14.52 28.80 3.79
N GLN A 299 -15.58 29.25 4.46
CA GLN A 299 -15.62 30.58 5.07
C GLN A 299 -14.62 30.73 6.23
N SER A 300 -14.39 29.69 7.01
CA SER A 300 -13.37 29.72 8.07
C SER A 300 -11.98 29.80 7.46
N LEU A 301 -11.71 29.03 6.40
CA LEU A 301 -10.42 29.06 5.70
C LEU A 301 -10.13 30.43 5.05
N LEU A 302 -11.14 31.09 4.50
CA LEU A 302 -11.03 32.45 3.96
C LEU A 302 -10.75 33.45 5.08
N LYS A 303 -11.54 33.44 6.17
CA LYS A 303 -11.34 34.34 7.33
C LYS A 303 -9.96 34.18 7.97
N LYS A 304 -9.41 32.95 7.95
CA LYS A 304 -8.07 32.64 8.48
C LYS A 304 -6.94 32.86 7.47
N GLY A 305 -7.24 33.32 6.25
CA GLY A 305 -6.22 33.59 5.22
C GLY A 305 -5.54 32.34 4.64
N VAL A 306 -6.08 31.14 4.90
CA VAL A 306 -5.59 29.88 4.31
C VAL A 306 -5.92 29.85 2.81
N ILE A 307 -7.11 30.32 2.44
CA ILE A 307 -7.49 30.54 1.05
C ILE A 307 -7.35 32.03 0.76
N LYS A 308 -6.47 32.39 -0.18
CA LYS A 308 -6.16 33.80 -0.50
C LYS A 308 -7.28 34.53 -1.24
N GLN A 309 -7.97 33.83 -2.14
CA GLN A 309 -9.07 34.40 -2.92
C GLN A 309 -10.21 33.39 -3.00
N PRO A 310 -11.47 33.84 -2.96
CA PRO A 310 -12.59 32.98 -3.29
C PRO A 310 -12.50 32.65 -4.79
N GLY A 311 -11.81 31.56 -5.13
CA GLY A 311 -11.91 30.98 -6.47
C GLY A 311 -13.38 30.74 -6.82
N PRO A 312 -13.73 30.69 -8.12
CA PRO A 312 -15.10 30.47 -8.54
C PRO A 312 -15.66 29.30 -7.73
N LEU A 313 -16.87 29.50 -7.16
CA LEU A 313 -17.67 28.36 -6.72
C LEU A 313 -17.55 27.36 -7.87
N ALA A 314 -17.08 26.14 -7.60
CA ALA A 314 -17.18 25.09 -8.60
C ALA A 314 -18.67 25.01 -8.91
N ALA A 315 -19.08 25.69 -9.99
CA ALA A 315 -20.48 25.93 -10.25
C ALA A 315 -21.08 24.54 -10.34
N ALA A 316 -22.13 24.29 -9.56
CA ALA A 316 -23.02 23.21 -9.91
C ALA A 316 -23.39 23.52 -11.36
N ALA A 317 -22.93 22.68 -12.29
CA ALA A 317 -23.45 22.69 -13.63
C ALA A 317 -24.93 22.37 -13.46
N ALA A 318 -25.75 23.42 -13.38
CA ALA A 318 -27.16 23.32 -13.59
C ALA A 318 -27.27 22.83 -15.03
N ASN A 319 -27.54 21.54 -15.20
CA ASN A 319 -27.95 21.01 -16.49
C ASN A 319 -29.17 21.82 -16.94
N PRO A 320 -29.10 22.58 -18.04
CA PRO A 320 -30.31 22.92 -18.77
C PRO A 320 -30.84 21.62 -19.38
N MET A 321 -32.17 21.54 -19.47
CA MET A 321 -32.97 20.40 -19.92
C MET A 321 -32.43 19.65 -21.15
#